data_AF-A0A450SYM6-F1
#
_entry.id   AF-A0A450SYM6-F1
#
_cell.length_a   1.000
_cell.length_b   1.000
_cell.length_c   1.000
_cell.angle_alpha   90.00
_cell.angle_beta   90.00
_cell.angle_gamma   90.00
#
_symmetry.space_group_name_H-M   'P 1'
#
loop_
_entity.id
_entity.type
_entity.pdbx_description
1 polymer ?
#
loop_
_entity_poly.entity_id
_entity_poly.type
_entity_poly.pdbx_seq_one_letter_code
_entity_poly.pdbx_strand_id
1 'polypeptide(L)'
;MRDTDLYTRIPGIEVPWQVSSVKVEMAKEEVIVQVERKVGAKLRCPTCGRESQCYDSRRRWWRHLDTCQYKTILEVDVPRVECPEHGVVTTSVPWAEPNSGFTAMFEALVIDWLKEASTAVVSRQIGRDSEKNLTRWISIDGDWPLSTFCCLRDSILRSGRSACEGNEECADSLLDRFG
;
A
#
# COMPACT_ATOMS: atom_id res chain seq x y z
N MET A 1 -0.54 26.81 -7.73
CA MET A 1 -0.52 25.32 -7.69
C MET A 1 -1.33 24.93 -6.48
N ARG A 2 -2.35 24.08 -6.62
CA ARG A 2 -3.13 23.62 -5.46
C ARG A 2 -2.46 22.39 -4.88
N ASP A 3 -2.49 22.25 -3.57
CA ASP A 3 -1.86 21.12 -2.87
C ASP A 3 -2.41 19.77 -3.38
N THR A 4 -3.69 19.73 -3.77
CA THR A 4 -4.32 18.56 -4.38
C THR A 4 -3.66 18.11 -5.69
N ASP A 5 -3.15 19.05 -6.50
CA ASP A 5 -2.52 18.73 -7.79
C ASP A 5 -1.16 18.04 -7.55
N LEU A 6 -0.44 18.45 -6.50
CA LEU A 6 0.83 17.85 -6.07
C LEU A 6 0.62 16.41 -5.58
N TYR A 7 -0.32 16.23 -4.66
CA TYR A 7 -0.65 14.93 -4.07
C TYR A 7 -1.41 13.99 -5.02
N THR A 8 -1.89 14.49 -6.16
CA THR A 8 -2.38 13.64 -7.24
C THR A 8 -1.21 13.04 -8.03
N ARG A 9 -0.20 13.88 -8.35
CA ARG A 9 0.92 13.50 -9.22
C ARG A 9 1.97 12.66 -8.52
N ILE A 10 2.41 13.06 -7.32
CA ILE A 10 3.54 12.40 -6.63
C ILE A 10 3.24 10.92 -6.33
N PRO A 11 2.09 10.56 -5.75
CA PRO A 11 1.79 9.17 -5.44
C PRO A 11 1.25 8.37 -6.63
N GLY A 12 1.13 8.98 -7.82
CA GLY A 12 0.55 8.32 -9.01
C GLY A 12 -0.94 8.01 -8.89
N ILE A 13 -1.75 8.93 -8.33
CA ILE A 13 -3.19 8.72 -8.20
C ILE A 13 -3.85 8.98 -9.55
N GLU A 14 -4.28 7.91 -10.20
CA GLU A 14 -4.92 7.96 -11.52
C GLU A 14 -6.43 7.71 -11.49
N VAL A 15 -7.08 8.07 -12.60
CA VAL A 15 -8.50 7.80 -12.85
C VAL A 15 -8.78 6.30 -12.67
N PRO A 16 -9.82 5.89 -11.92
CA PRO A 16 -10.98 6.68 -11.49
C PRO A 16 -10.83 7.39 -10.14
N TRP A 17 -9.65 7.39 -9.53
CA TRP A 17 -9.39 8.03 -8.25
C TRP A 17 -8.90 9.47 -8.44
N GLN A 18 -9.21 10.34 -7.48
CA GLN A 18 -8.77 11.72 -7.44
C GLN A 18 -8.57 12.19 -6.00
N VAL A 19 -7.61 13.07 -5.77
CA VAL A 19 -7.44 13.72 -4.46
C VAL A 19 -8.52 14.79 -4.29
N SER A 20 -9.37 14.63 -3.28
CA SER A 20 -10.46 15.56 -2.98
C SER A 20 -10.02 16.67 -2.04
N SER A 21 -9.21 16.35 -1.03
CA SER A 21 -8.65 17.33 -0.10
C SER A 21 -7.34 16.85 0.52
N VAL A 22 -6.56 17.81 1.04
CA VAL A 22 -5.34 17.55 1.79
C VAL A 22 -5.42 18.35 3.09
N LYS A 23 -5.18 17.69 4.23
CA LYS A 23 -5.19 18.30 5.56
C LYS A 23 -3.84 18.05 6.22
N VAL A 24 -3.23 19.11 6.74
CA VAL A 24 -1.97 19.01 7.48
C VAL A 24 -2.26 19.22 8.95
N GLU A 25 -2.11 18.16 9.73
CA GLU A 25 -2.33 18.15 11.17
C GLU A 25 -0.98 18.34 11.87
N MET A 26 -0.56 19.60 12.02
CA MET A 26 0.75 19.96 12.55
C MET A 26 1.04 19.37 13.93
N ALA A 27 0.02 19.29 14.80
CA ALA A 27 0.16 18.76 16.15
C ALA A 27 0.39 17.24 16.20
N LYS A 28 0.00 16.52 15.14
CA LYS A 28 0.18 15.06 15.02
C LYS A 28 1.35 14.69 14.11
N GLU A 29 1.97 15.68 13.48
CA GLU A 29 2.98 15.48 12.44
C GLU A 29 2.44 14.58 11.31
N GLU A 30 1.19 14.81 10.89
CA GLU A 30 0.49 14.01 9.88
C GLU A 30 -0.03 14.88 8.71
N VAL A 31 0.05 14.34 7.51
CA VAL A 31 -0.65 14.84 6.31
C VAL A 31 -1.70 13.80 5.93
N ILE A 32 -2.97 14.19 5.97
CA ILE A 32 -4.10 13.36 5.56
C ILE A 32 -4.48 13.76 4.15
N VAL A 33 -4.27 12.85 3.20
CA VAL A 33 -4.66 13.00 1.79
C VAL A 33 -5.96 12.23 1.61
N GLN A 34 -7.05 12.96 1.39
CA GLN A 34 -8.35 12.36 1.11
C GLN A 34 -8.45 12.05 -0.38
N VAL A 35 -8.68 10.79 -0.71
CA VAL A 35 -8.87 10.32 -2.08
C VAL A 35 -10.30 9.84 -2.22
N GLU A 36 -10.93 10.24 -3.31
CA GLU A 36 -12.27 9.81 -3.65
C GLU A 36 -12.30 9.23 -5.06
N ARG A 37 -13.30 8.39 -5.32
CA ARG A 37 -13.56 7.91 -6.66
C ARG A 37 -14.44 8.91 -7.39
N LYS A 38 -14.11 9.19 -8.65
CA LYS A 38 -14.94 10.03 -9.52
C LYS A 38 -16.35 9.46 -9.65
N VAL A 39 -17.34 10.33 -9.47
CA VAL A 39 -18.76 10.00 -9.59
C VAL A 39 -19.03 9.41 -10.98
N GLY A 40 -19.80 8.32 -11.02
CA GLY A 40 -20.17 7.64 -12.27
C GLY A 40 -19.10 6.69 -12.82
N ALA A 41 -17.92 6.55 -12.19
CA ALA A 41 -16.99 5.51 -12.60
C ALA A 41 -17.60 4.11 -12.35
N LYS A 42 -17.38 3.20 -13.30
CA LYS A 42 -17.93 1.85 -13.23
C LYS A 42 -17.19 1.04 -12.16
N LEU A 43 -17.93 0.28 -11.36
CA LEU A 43 -17.33 -0.64 -10.40
C LEU A 43 -17.28 -2.05 -11.01
N ARG A 44 -16.16 -2.73 -10.82
CA ARG A 44 -15.93 -4.08 -11.32
C ARG A 44 -15.58 -5.00 -10.16
N CYS A 45 -16.03 -6.25 -10.23
CA CYS A 45 -15.55 -7.29 -9.33
C CYS A 45 -14.03 -7.47 -9.54
N PRO A 46 -13.21 -7.43 -8.47
CA PRO A 46 -11.76 -7.63 -8.58
C PRO A 46 -11.40 -9.05 -9.02
N THR A 47 -12.30 -10.02 -8.84
CA THR A 47 -12.04 -11.45 -9.14
C THR A 47 -12.39 -11.80 -10.58
N CYS A 48 -13.57 -11.41 -11.08
CA CYS A 48 -14.02 -11.75 -12.44
C CYS A 48 -14.10 -10.58 -13.42
N GLY A 49 -13.83 -9.34 -12.98
CA GLY A 49 -13.84 -8.15 -13.83
C GLY A 49 -15.23 -7.67 -14.31
N ARG A 50 -16.30 -8.40 -13.95
CA ARG A 50 -17.68 -8.05 -14.32
C ARG A 50 -18.11 -6.75 -13.66
N GLU A 51 -18.80 -5.89 -14.40
CA GLU A 51 -19.44 -4.70 -13.85
C GLU A 51 -20.48 -5.10 -12.81
N SER A 52 -20.43 -4.49 -11.62
CA SER A 52 -21.27 -4.87 -10.48
C SER A 52 -21.76 -3.63 -9.74
N GLN A 53 -22.91 -3.74 -9.08
CA GLN A 53 -23.49 -2.63 -8.34
C GLN A 53 -22.72 -2.38 -7.04
N CYS A 54 -22.69 -1.12 -6.61
CA CYS A 54 -22.13 -0.74 -5.31
C CYS A 54 -23.04 -1.29 -4.21
N TYR A 55 -22.48 -2.07 -3.30
CA TYR A 55 -23.17 -2.56 -2.10
C TYR A 55 -23.10 -1.51 -0.99
N ASP A 56 -21.89 -1.19 -0.53
CA ASP A 56 -21.60 -0.10 0.40
C ASP A 56 -20.19 0.45 0.15
N SER A 57 -19.75 1.41 0.96
CA SER A 57 -18.37 1.91 0.94
C SER A 57 -17.81 1.91 2.34
N ARG A 58 -16.51 1.61 2.46
CA ARG A 58 -15.80 1.53 3.74
C ARG A 58 -14.60 2.44 3.70
N ARG A 59 -14.56 3.37 4.65
CA ARG A 59 -13.40 4.23 4.89
C ARG A 59 -12.22 3.37 5.32
N ARG A 60 -11.10 3.55 4.64
CA ARG A 60 -9.83 2.88 4.90
C ARG A 60 -8.70 3.90 4.89
N TRP A 61 -7.64 3.55 5.61
CA TRP A 61 -6.44 4.36 5.72
C TRP A 61 -5.23 3.52 5.32
N TRP A 62 -4.33 4.14 4.56
CA TRP A 62 -3.02 3.60 4.25
C TRP A 62 -1.94 4.56 4.70
N ARG A 63 -0.88 4.01 5.27
CA ARG A 63 0.35 4.73 5.51
C ARG A 63 1.17 4.76 4.21
N HIS A 64 1.47 5.97 3.74
CA HIS A 64 2.32 6.22 2.57
C HIS A 64 3.71 6.72 3.01
N LEU A 65 4.60 7.02 2.05
CA LEU A 65 5.89 7.65 2.31
C LEU A 65 5.74 9.01 3.00
N ASP A 66 6.73 9.39 3.79
CA ASP A 66 6.73 10.68 4.50
C ASP A 66 6.82 11.86 3.54
N THR A 67 5.98 12.86 3.78
CA THR A 67 6.17 14.17 3.17
C THR A 67 6.99 15.00 4.15
N CYS A 68 8.27 15.19 3.85
CA CYS A 68 9.21 15.87 4.76
C CYS A 68 9.24 15.17 6.13
N GLN A 69 8.97 15.90 7.22
CA GLN A 69 8.88 15.35 8.58
C GLN A 69 7.50 14.78 8.94
N TYR A 70 6.52 14.83 8.03
CA TYR A 70 5.13 14.45 8.32
C TYR A 70 4.79 13.08 7.77
N LYS A 71 4.08 12.30 8.58
CA LYS A 71 3.48 11.02 8.18
C LYS A 71 2.35 11.25 7.18
N THR A 72 2.51 10.76 5.96
CA THR A 72 1.44 10.83 4.95
C THR A 72 0.49 9.65 5.11
N ILE A 73 -0.80 9.96 5.29
CA ILE A 73 -1.90 9.00 5.39
C ILE A 73 -2.85 9.21 4.21
N LEU A 74 -3.05 8.16 3.41
CA LEU A 74 -4.11 8.15 2.40
C LEU A 74 -5.40 7.69 3.05
N GLU A 75 -6.43 8.51 2.96
CA GLU A 75 -7.76 8.21 3.46
C GLU A 75 -8.73 8.08 2.28
N VAL A 76 -9.34 6.92 2.14
CA VAL A 76 -10.18 6.60 0.97
C VAL A 76 -11.42 5.84 1.37
N ASP A 77 -12.57 6.24 0.82
CA ASP A 77 -13.79 5.45 0.87
C ASP A 77 -13.79 4.41 -0.26
N VAL A 78 -13.43 3.16 0.09
CA VAL A 78 -13.34 2.07 -0.89
C VAL A 78 -14.70 1.39 -1.03
N PRO A 79 -15.26 1.33 -2.24
CA PRO A 79 -16.53 0.67 -2.48
C PRO A 79 -16.38 -0.86 -2.39
N ARG A 80 -17.44 -1.49 -1.90
CA ARG A 80 -17.65 -2.93 -2.03
C ARG A 80 -18.73 -3.16 -3.05
N VAL A 81 -18.55 -4.15 -3.92
CA VAL A 81 -19.50 -4.50 -4.97
C VAL A 81 -20.18 -5.82 -4.64
N GLU A 82 -21.44 -5.93 -5.00
CA GLU A 82 -22.16 -7.20 -4.95
C GLU A 82 -22.05 -7.90 -6.31
N CYS A 83 -21.19 -8.91 -6.37
CA CYS A 83 -21.02 -9.75 -7.54
C CYS A 83 -21.93 -10.98 -7.43
N PRO A 84 -22.72 -11.33 -8.47
CA PRO A 84 -23.57 -12.52 -8.44
C PRO A 84 -22.81 -13.85 -8.24
N GLU A 85 -21.52 -13.89 -8.59
CA GLU A 85 -20.69 -15.09 -8.51
C GLU A 85 -19.83 -15.12 -7.22
N HIS A 86 -19.33 -13.97 -6.78
CA HIS A 86 -18.35 -13.87 -5.69
C HIS A 86 -18.93 -13.24 -4.41
N GLY A 87 -20.21 -12.85 -4.42
CA GLY A 87 -20.85 -12.14 -3.32
C GLY A 87 -20.32 -10.71 -3.14
N VAL A 88 -20.32 -10.23 -1.89
CA VAL A 88 -19.87 -8.88 -1.56
C VAL A 88 -18.34 -8.85 -1.44
N VAL A 89 -17.68 -8.18 -2.39
CA VAL A 89 -16.22 -8.08 -2.49
C VAL A 89 -15.75 -6.63 -2.51
N THR A 90 -14.60 -6.35 -1.92
CA THR A 90 -14.02 -4.99 -1.88
C THR A 90 -13.27 -4.72 -3.17
N THR A 91 -13.46 -3.57 -3.81
CA THR A 91 -12.72 -3.23 -5.04
C THR A 91 -11.24 -3.07 -4.76
N SER A 92 -10.39 -3.45 -5.72
CA SER A 92 -8.96 -3.16 -5.66
C SER A 92 -8.69 -1.66 -5.78
N VAL A 93 -7.67 -1.20 -5.07
CA VAL A 93 -7.08 0.13 -5.22
C VAL A 93 -5.72 -0.02 -5.91
N PRO A 94 -5.25 0.96 -6.70
CA PRO A 94 -3.99 0.81 -7.40
C PRO A 94 -2.80 0.81 -6.43
N TRP A 95 -2.78 1.70 -5.44
CA TRP A 95 -1.59 1.89 -4.57
C TRP A 95 -1.39 0.86 -3.45
N ALA A 96 -2.26 -0.15 -3.28
CA ALA A 96 -2.13 -1.10 -2.16
C ALA A 96 -2.76 -2.46 -2.46
N GLU A 97 -2.13 -3.51 -1.91
CA GLU A 97 -2.66 -4.87 -1.95
C GLU A 97 -3.86 -5.06 -1.00
N PRO A 98 -4.74 -6.06 -1.26
CA PRO A 98 -5.91 -6.31 -0.42
C PRO A 98 -5.55 -6.52 1.06
N ASN A 99 -6.23 -5.77 1.93
CA ASN A 99 -6.03 -5.80 3.39
C ASN A 99 -4.70 -5.25 3.90
N SER A 100 -3.84 -4.70 3.04
CA SER A 100 -2.66 -3.95 3.51
C SER A 100 -3.09 -2.62 4.14
N GLY A 101 -2.37 -2.22 5.19
CA GLY A 101 -2.44 -0.90 5.81
C GLY A 101 -1.36 0.05 5.28
N PHE A 102 -0.55 -0.38 4.31
CA PHE A 102 0.54 0.37 3.72
C PHE A 102 0.35 0.47 2.20
N THR A 103 0.86 1.54 1.61
CA THR A 103 0.94 1.62 0.14
C THR A 103 2.10 0.77 -0.38
N ALA A 104 2.01 0.29 -1.62
CA ALA A 104 3.07 -0.48 -2.27
C ALA A 104 4.43 0.25 -2.26
N MET A 105 4.46 1.57 -2.47
CA MET A 105 5.69 2.36 -2.36
C MET A 105 6.30 2.37 -0.95
N PHE A 106 5.45 2.34 0.08
CA PHE A 106 5.91 2.24 1.46
C PHE A 106 6.45 0.85 1.77
N GLU A 107 5.76 -0.20 1.30
CA GLU A 107 6.23 -1.59 1.43
C GLU A 107 7.58 -1.77 0.72
N ALA A 108 7.76 -1.21 -0.47
CA ALA A 108 9.03 -1.23 -1.20
C ALA A 108 10.18 -0.59 -0.40
N LEU A 109 9.96 0.59 0.19
CA LEU A 109 10.95 1.24 1.06
C LEU A 109 11.32 0.37 2.26
N VAL A 110 10.34 -0.25 2.90
CA VAL A 110 10.58 -1.13 4.05
C VAL A 110 11.37 -2.37 3.64
N ILE A 111 11.07 -2.96 2.48
CA ILE A 111 11.83 -4.09 1.92
C ILE A 111 13.28 -3.68 1.68
N ASP A 112 13.53 -2.50 1.12
CA ASP A 112 14.89 -2.02 0.89
C ASP A 112 15.65 -1.81 2.20
N TRP A 113 15.00 -1.29 3.24
CA TRP A 113 15.61 -1.22 4.57
C TRP A 113 15.91 -2.59 5.17
N LEU A 114 15.06 -3.58 4.94
CA LEU A 114 15.26 -4.96 5.42
C LEU A 114 16.41 -5.67 4.70
N LYS A 115 16.81 -5.22 3.51
CA LYS A 115 18.02 -5.72 2.83
C LYS A 115 19.30 -5.27 3.55
N GLU A 116 19.28 -4.08 4.17
CA GLU A 116 20.46 -3.43 4.74
C GLU A 116 20.52 -3.49 6.29
N ALA A 117 19.38 -3.72 6.95
CA ALA A 117 19.28 -3.64 8.40
C ALA A 117 18.44 -4.78 9.00
N SER A 118 18.68 -5.07 10.28
CA SER A 118 17.87 -6.06 11.00
C SER A 118 16.41 -5.60 11.13
N THR A 119 15.50 -6.57 11.16
CA THR A 119 14.06 -6.36 11.37
C THR A 119 13.77 -5.51 12.61
N ALA A 120 14.55 -5.65 13.68
CA ALA A 120 14.40 -4.87 14.91
C ALA A 120 14.76 -3.39 14.73
N VAL A 121 15.75 -3.06 13.88
CA VAL A 121 16.10 -1.66 13.55
C VAL A 121 15.00 -1.05 12.70
N VAL A 122 14.58 -1.77 11.66
CA VAL A 122 13.52 -1.32 10.74
C VAL A 122 12.20 -1.10 11.48
N SER A 123 11.80 -2.02 12.37
CA SER A 123 10.62 -1.89 13.22
C SER A 123 10.64 -0.64 14.10
N ARG A 124 11.81 -0.28 14.66
CA ARG A 124 11.94 0.95 15.43
C ARG A 124 11.83 2.20 14.55
N GLN A 125 12.36 2.14 13.34
CA GLN A 125 12.39 3.28 12.41
C GLN A 125 10.99 3.63 11.88
N ILE A 126 10.18 2.64 11.54
CA ILE A 126 8.79 2.83 11.07
C ILE A 126 7.82 3.25 12.19
N GLY A 127 8.27 3.24 13.45
CA GLY A 127 7.54 3.73 14.62
C GLY A 127 6.55 2.72 15.20
N ARG A 128 6.39 2.71 16.54
CA ARG A 128 5.57 1.74 17.28
C ARG A 128 4.08 1.75 16.95
N ASP A 129 3.54 2.86 16.42
CA ASP A 129 2.15 2.92 15.96
C ASP A 129 1.87 1.94 14.81
N SER A 130 2.91 1.61 14.03
CA SER A 130 2.87 0.66 12.93
C SER A 130 3.22 -0.78 13.36
N GLU A 131 3.82 -0.98 14.53
CA GLU A 131 4.35 -2.26 15.00
C GLU A 131 3.26 -3.34 15.15
N LYS A 132 2.04 -2.96 15.56
CA LYS A 132 0.86 -3.84 15.60
C LYS A 132 0.41 -4.31 14.21
N ASN A 133 0.73 -3.55 13.16
CA ASN A 133 0.46 -3.90 11.77
C ASN A 133 1.64 -4.61 11.12
N LEU A 134 2.90 -4.32 11.46
CA LEU A 134 4.05 -5.01 10.86
C LEU A 134 4.27 -6.43 11.39
N THR A 135 4.15 -6.66 12.69
CA THR A 135 4.16 -8.04 13.21
C THR A 135 2.97 -8.83 12.70
N ARG A 136 1.82 -8.18 12.51
CA ARG A 136 0.63 -8.78 11.89
C ARG A 136 0.77 -8.96 10.37
N TRP A 137 1.48 -8.10 9.65
CA TRP A 137 1.77 -8.21 8.20
C TRP A 137 2.77 -9.35 7.94
N ILE A 138 3.88 -9.36 8.67
CA ILE A 138 4.86 -10.47 8.68
C ILE A 138 4.19 -11.81 9.06
N SER A 139 3.14 -11.80 9.91
CA SER A 139 2.43 -13.02 10.33
C SER A 139 1.22 -13.40 9.46
N ILE A 140 0.49 -12.45 8.85
CA ILE A 140 -0.63 -12.72 7.92
C ILE A 140 -0.09 -13.26 6.61
N ASP A 141 1.07 -12.78 6.17
CA ASP A 141 1.79 -13.34 5.03
C ASP A 141 2.56 -14.62 5.41
N GLY A 142 2.19 -15.30 6.51
CA GLY A 142 2.69 -16.64 6.84
C GLY A 142 2.44 -17.69 5.73
N ASP A 143 1.62 -17.35 4.73
CA ASP A 143 1.34 -18.13 3.52
C ASP A 143 1.53 -17.27 2.25
N TRP A 144 2.75 -16.73 2.06
CA TRP A 144 3.17 -16.02 0.83
C TRP A 144 2.86 -16.85 -0.44
N PRO A 145 2.08 -16.32 -1.42
CA PRO A 145 1.95 -16.94 -2.73
C PRO A 145 3.33 -17.01 -3.42
N LEU A 146 3.72 -18.22 -3.76
CA LEU A 146 5.07 -18.66 -4.16
C LEU A 146 5.66 -18.08 -5.46
N SER A 147 5.08 -17.04 -6.08
CA SER A 147 5.60 -16.55 -7.37
C SER A 147 6.51 -15.32 -7.29
N THR A 148 6.42 -14.49 -6.24
CA THR A 148 7.19 -13.21 -6.20
C THR A 148 8.20 -13.11 -5.05
N PHE A 149 8.21 -14.05 -4.09
CA PHE A 149 8.98 -13.87 -2.83
C PHE A 149 9.83 -15.06 -2.37
N CYS A 150 10.12 -16.03 -3.24
CA CYS A 150 10.92 -17.19 -2.82
C CYS A 150 12.40 -16.84 -2.53
N CYS A 151 12.98 -15.83 -3.21
CA CYS A 151 14.40 -15.54 -3.07
C CYS A 151 14.76 -14.75 -1.79
N LEU A 152 13.89 -13.88 -1.27
CA LEU A 152 14.23 -13.02 -0.13
C LEU A 152 14.09 -13.75 1.22
N ARG A 153 13.11 -14.65 1.35
CA ARG A 153 12.83 -15.36 2.62
C ARG A 153 13.87 -16.43 2.95
N ASP A 154 14.37 -17.17 1.96
CA ASP A 154 15.41 -18.18 2.20
C ASP A 154 16.79 -17.57 2.48
N SER A 155 17.06 -16.35 1.98
CA SER A 155 18.30 -15.62 2.28
C SER A 155 18.35 -15.09 3.72
N ILE A 156 17.22 -14.53 4.20
CA ILE A 156 17.12 -13.92 5.54
C ILE A 156 17.12 -14.99 6.66
N LEU A 157 16.58 -16.18 6.42
CA LEU A 157 16.52 -17.25 7.44
C LEU A 157 17.74 -18.18 7.47
N ARG A 158 18.57 -18.24 6.41
CA ARG A 158 19.72 -19.18 6.35
C ARG A 158 21.10 -18.54 6.42
N SER A 159 21.29 -17.25 6.20
CA SER A 159 22.63 -16.68 6.08
C SER A 159 23.10 -15.93 7.33
N GLY A 160 23.47 -16.71 8.35
CA GLY A 160 24.69 -16.36 9.07
C GLY A 160 25.86 -16.40 8.08
N ARG A 161 26.18 -15.23 7.49
CA ARG A 161 27.26 -14.92 6.53
C ARG A 161 26.97 -15.18 5.03
N SER A 162 27.53 -14.23 4.27
CA SER A 162 27.79 -14.11 2.82
C SER A 162 26.67 -13.63 1.88
N ALA A 163 26.71 -12.31 1.66
CA ALA A 163 26.76 -11.61 0.36
C ALA A 163 25.66 -11.84 -0.68
N CYS A 164 24.81 -10.81 -0.76
CA CYS A 164 24.34 -10.08 -1.95
C CYS A 164 24.88 -10.54 -3.31
N GLU A 165 23.97 -10.99 -4.17
CA GLU A 165 23.96 -10.75 -5.62
C GLU A 165 22.57 -11.18 -6.15
N GLY A 166 21.80 -10.25 -6.74
CA GLY A 166 20.54 -10.56 -7.44
C GLY A 166 19.23 -9.93 -6.94
N ASN A 167 19.26 -8.80 -6.21
CA ASN A 167 18.05 -8.19 -5.61
C ASN A 167 17.50 -6.96 -6.35
N GLU A 168 18.00 -6.66 -7.56
CA GLU A 168 17.57 -5.51 -8.39
C GLU A 168 16.23 -5.80 -9.10
N GLU A 169 15.99 -7.04 -9.55
CA GLU A 169 14.82 -7.40 -10.39
C GLU A 169 13.46 -7.26 -9.69
N CYS A 170 13.40 -7.37 -8.36
CA CYS A 170 12.14 -7.25 -7.60
C CYS A 170 11.76 -5.80 -7.27
N ALA A 171 12.74 -4.90 -7.14
CA ALA A 171 12.47 -3.48 -6.94
C ALA A 171 11.96 -2.86 -8.25
N ASP A 172 12.57 -3.25 -9.38
CA ASP A 172 12.15 -2.80 -10.71
C ASP A 172 10.73 -3.26 -11.07
N SER A 173 10.31 -4.48 -10.69
CA SER A 173 8.95 -4.96 -10.98
C SER A 173 7.84 -4.23 -10.20
N LEU A 174 8.13 -3.76 -8.97
CA LEU A 174 7.21 -2.94 -8.18
C LEU A 174 7.17 -1.49 -8.67
N LEU A 175 8.30 -0.95 -9.12
CA LEU A 175 8.37 0.37 -9.74
C LEU A 175 7.70 0.39 -11.12
N ASP A 176 7.86 -0.64 -11.95
CA ASP A 176 7.20 -0.76 -13.27
C ASP A 176 5.67 -0.92 -13.17
N ARG A 177 5.16 -1.45 -12.05
CA ARG A 177 3.71 -1.61 -11.83
C ARG A 177 3.03 -0.30 -11.41
N PHE A 178 3.80 0.71 -10.98
CA PHE A 178 3.29 1.99 -10.44
C PHE A 178 3.97 3.24 -11.03
N GLY A 179 4.82 3.07 -12.05
CA GLY A 179 5.58 4.13 -12.74
C GLY A 179 4.95 4.56 -14.07
#